data_AF-A0A973GTU4-F1
#
_entry.id   AF-A0A973GTU4-F1
#
_cell.length_a   1.000
_cell.length_b   1.000
_cell.length_c   1.000
_cell.angle_alpha   90.00
_cell.angle_beta   90.00
_cell.angle_gamma   90.00
#
_symmetry.space_group_name_H-M   'P 1'
#
loop_
_entity.id
_entity.type
_entity.pdbx_description
1 polymer ?
#
loop_
_entity_poly.entity_id
_entity_poly.type
_entity_poly.pdbx_seq_one_letter_code
_entity_poly.pdbx_strand_id
1 'polypeptide(L)'
;MEKSHGYFQLDRLIGRKIVVLGNHDMKQHVAEMLKYVESVAGMIDYHGFALTHCPIHPIELERYRGNIHGHIHENIYEDRRYINVCAEIIDCKPKTIEELILRNNL
;
A
#
# COMPACT_ATOMS: atom_id res chain seq x y z
N MET A 1 5.44 13.51 13.21
CA MET A 1 5.28 14.15 11.89
C MET A 1 6.36 13.62 10.98
N GLU A 2 6.02 13.27 9.75
CA GLU A 2 6.95 12.70 8.77
C GLU A 2 8.16 13.63 8.56
N LYS A 3 9.34 13.03 8.30
CA LYS A 3 10.58 13.76 7.99
C LYS A 3 11.17 13.19 6.70
N SER A 4 11.55 14.05 5.77
CA SER A 4 12.13 13.63 4.48
C SER A 4 13.52 13.01 4.58
N HIS A 5 14.25 13.26 5.68
CA HIS A 5 15.64 12.82 5.87
C HIS A 5 15.83 11.30 5.76
N GLY A 6 14.77 10.49 5.89
CA GLY A 6 14.85 9.03 5.80
C GLY A 6 14.73 8.43 4.40
N TYR A 7 14.29 9.19 3.38
CA TYR A 7 13.91 8.59 2.10
C TYR A 7 15.07 7.99 1.31
N PHE A 8 16.30 8.45 1.51
CA PHE A 8 17.49 7.87 0.86
C PHE A 8 17.65 6.37 1.14
N GLN A 9 17.03 5.86 2.22
CA GLN A 9 17.03 4.43 2.53
C GLN A 9 16.30 3.61 1.46
N LEU A 10 15.33 4.20 0.74
CA LEU A 10 14.59 3.53 -0.34
C LEU A 10 15.50 3.18 -1.53
N ASP A 11 16.54 3.98 -1.77
CA ASP A 11 17.50 3.73 -2.85
C ASP A 11 18.34 2.46 -2.62
N ARG A 12 18.50 2.07 -1.36
CA ARG A 12 19.22 0.85 -0.97
C ARG A 12 18.45 -0.43 -1.28
N LEU A 13 17.14 -0.32 -1.53
CA LEU A 13 16.29 -1.46 -1.87
C LEU A 13 16.35 -1.71 -3.38
N ILE A 14 16.77 -2.91 -3.78
CA ILE A 14 16.85 -3.30 -5.19
C ILE A 14 15.43 -3.47 -5.75
N GLY A 15 15.21 -2.93 -6.95
CA GLY A 15 13.95 -3.06 -7.67
C GLY A 15 13.17 -1.76 -7.78
N ARG A 16 12.06 -1.86 -8.51
CA ARG A 16 11.17 -0.76 -8.84
C ARG A 16 10.28 -0.43 -7.66
N LYS A 17 10.27 0.83 -7.25
CA LYS A 17 9.57 1.30 -6.05
C LYS A 17 8.49 2.28 -6.48
N ILE A 18 7.24 1.98 -6.14
CA ILE A 18 6.10 2.84 -6.38
C ILE A 18 5.39 3.02 -5.04
N VAL A 19 5.12 4.26 -4.65
CA VAL A 19 4.51 4.57 -3.35
C VAL A 19 3.07 5.01 -3.55
N VAL A 20 2.14 4.33 -2.88
CA VAL A 20 0.76 4.79 -2.75
C VAL A 20 0.66 5.61 -1.47
N LEU A 21 0.46 6.92 -1.61
CA LEU A 21 0.59 7.87 -0.50
C LEU A 21 -0.49 7.66 0.57
N GLY A 22 -0.05 7.68 1.82
CA GLY A 22 -0.92 7.75 2.98
C GLY A 22 -1.31 9.17 3.37
N ASN A 23 -2.28 9.27 4.29
CA ASN A 23 -2.75 10.57 4.78
C ASN A 23 -1.72 11.29 5.67
N HIS A 24 -0.73 10.57 6.18
CA HIS A 24 0.38 11.12 6.96
C HIS A 24 1.63 11.43 6.13
N ASP A 25 1.66 11.03 4.86
CA ASP A 25 2.72 11.42 3.94
C ASP A 25 2.51 12.89 3.57
N MET A 26 3.54 13.70 3.77
CA MET A 26 3.50 15.13 3.54
C MET A 26 3.67 15.41 2.05
N LYS A 27 2.66 16.04 1.45
CA LYS A 27 2.66 16.43 0.04
C LYS A 27 3.90 17.24 -0.36
N GLN A 28 4.41 18.07 0.57
CA GLN A 28 5.61 18.88 0.39
C GLN A 28 6.89 18.04 0.21
N HIS A 29 6.90 16.80 0.69
CA HIS A 29 8.06 15.90 0.61
C HIS A 29 8.05 15.01 -0.64
N VAL A 30 6.98 15.00 -1.44
CA VAL A 30 6.87 14.13 -2.63
C VAL A 30 8.03 14.35 -3.61
N ALA A 31 8.44 15.60 -3.83
CA ALA A 31 9.58 15.91 -4.71
C ALA A 31 10.91 15.31 -4.20
N GLU A 32 11.09 15.20 -2.88
CA GLU A 32 12.24 14.54 -2.29
C GLU A 32 12.13 13.02 -2.42
N MET A 33 10.94 12.45 -2.16
CA MET A 33 10.68 11.02 -2.27
C MET A 33 10.95 10.50 -3.69
N LEU A 34 10.52 11.25 -4.71
CA LEU A 34 10.69 10.91 -6.12
C LEU A 34 12.16 10.82 -6.59
N LYS A 35 13.13 11.25 -5.78
CA LYS A 35 14.55 11.00 -6.06
C LYS A 35 14.95 9.54 -5.84
N TYR A 36 14.14 8.79 -5.09
CA TYR A 36 14.46 7.44 -4.61
C TYR A 36 13.42 6.38 -4.98
N VAL A 37 12.30 6.78 -5.60
CA VAL A 37 11.22 5.91 -6.07
C VAL A 37 10.85 6.27 -7.51
N GLU A 38 10.30 5.33 -8.27
CA GLU A 38 9.92 5.56 -9.67
C GLU A 38 8.71 6.50 -9.79
N SER A 39 7.72 6.31 -8.92
CA SER A 39 6.51 7.12 -8.93
C SER A 39 5.78 7.13 -7.59
N VAL A 40 4.92 8.12 -7.43
CA VAL A 40 3.92 8.18 -6.35
C VAL A 40 2.52 8.18 -6.94
N ALA A 41 1.55 7.63 -6.22
CA ALA A 41 0.15 7.57 -6.65
C ALA A 41 -0.80 7.72 -5.46
N GLY A 42 -2.06 8.08 -5.72
CA GLY A 42 -3.13 8.02 -4.72
C GLY A 42 -3.86 6.66 -4.71
N MET A 43 -3.88 6.00 -5.86
CA MET A 43 -4.48 4.68 -6.07
C MET A 43 -3.86 4.05 -7.32
N ILE A 44 -3.70 2.73 -7.32
CA ILE A 44 -3.19 1.97 -8.47
C ILE A 44 -4.09 0.76 -8.71
N ASP A 45 -4.49 0.53 -9.96
CA ASP A 45 -5.00 -0.77 -10.38
C ASP A 45 -3.83 -1.67 -10.76
N TYR A 46 -3.68 -2.79 -10.05
CA TYR A 46 -2.59 -3.73 -10.27
C TYR A 46 -3.09 -5.17 -10.19
N HIS A 47 -3.00 -5.90 -11.31
CA HIS A 47 -3.53 -7.27 -11.46
C HIS A 47 -5.02 -7.41 -11.08
N GLY A 48 -5.80 -6.35 -11.27
CA GLY A 48 -7.21 -6.28 -10.91
C GLY A 48 -7.45 -6.02 -9.43
N PHE A 49 -6.43 -5.67 -8.65
CA PHE A 49 -6.56 -5.19 -7.27
C PHE A 49 -6.44 -3.68 -7.21
N ALA A 50 -7.26 -3.04 -6.38
CA ALA A 50 -7.09 -1.65 -6.02
C ALA A 50 -6.06 -1.53 -4.88
N LEU A 51 -4.95 -0.85 -5.14
CA LEU A 51 -3.95 -0.52 -4.13
C LEU A 51 -4.19 0.90 -3.65
N THR A 52 -4.57 1.05 -2.39
CA THR A 52 -4.86 2.34 -1.75
C THR A 52 -4.26 2.38 -0.35
N HIS A 53 -4.02 3.56 0.21
CA HIS A 53 -3.63 3.62 1.63
C HIS A 53 -4.81 3.26 2.54
N CYS A 54 -5.93 3.96 2.37
CA CYS A 54 -7.17 3.73 3.13
C CYS A 54 -8.07 2.71 2.40
N PRO A 55 -8.81 1.84 3.12
CA PRO A 55 -9.83 0.99 2.51
C PRO A 55 -10.78 1.79 1.63
N ILE A 56 -11.06 1.30 0.42
CA ILE A 56 -12.05 1.92 -0.47
C ILE A 56 -13.48 1.55 -0.05
N HIS A 57 -14.44 2.38 -0.42
CA HIS A 57 -15.86 2.08 -0.17
C HIS A 57 -16.29 0.80 -0.92
N PRO A 58 -17.18 -0.04 -0.36
CA PRO A 58 -17.63 -1.29 -1.00
C PRO A 58 -18.12 -1.12 -2.44
N ILE A 59 -18.77 0.01 -2.76
CA ILE A 59 -19.23 0.29 -4.13
C ILE A 59 -18.09 0.32 -5.17
N GLU A 60 -16.91 0.83 -4.77
CA GLU A 60 -15.75 0.87 -5.66
C GLU A 60 -15.05 -0.49 -5.68
N LEU A 61 -15.07 -1.22 -4.56
CA LEU A 61 -14.51 -2.57 -4.46
C LEU A 61 -15.13 -3.55 -5.46
N GLU A 62 -16.41 -3.40 -5.81
CA GLU A 62 -17.09 -4.25 -6.81
C GLU A 62 -16.43 -4.21 -8.20
N ARG A 63 -15.55 -3.25 -8.47
CA ARG A 63 -14.80 -3.13 -9.73
C ARG A 63 -13.48 -3.90 -9.72
N TYR A 64 -13.04 -4.39 -8.57
CA TYR A 64 -11.75 -5.04 -8.37
C TYR A 64 -11.91 -6.43 -7.76
N ARG A 65 -10.90 -7.26 -7.94
CA ARG A 65 -10.76 -8.57 -7.28
C ARG A 65 -10.63 -8.43 -5.76
N GLY A 66 -10.06 -7.32 -5.32
CA GLY A 66 -9.89 -6.96 -3.92
C GLY A 66 -9.23 -5.59 -3.77
N ASN A 67 -9.21 -5.09 -2.54
CA ASN A 67 -8.51 -3.87 -2.15
C ASN A 67 -7.36 -4.22 -1.22
N ILE A 68 -6.13 -4.01 -1.68
CA ILE A 68 -4.92 -4.12 -0.86
C ILE A 68 -4.70 -2.76 -0.22
N HIS A 69 -4.85 -2.68 1.10
CA HIS A 69 -4.82 -1.41 1.84
C HIS A 69 -4.05 -1.48 3.14
N GLY A 70 -3.72 -0.33 3.72
CA GLY A 70 -3.20 -0.19 5.08
C GLY A 70 -4.17 0.60 5.94
N HIS A 71 -3.67 1.64 6.60
CA HIS A 71 -4.40 2.67 7.35
C HIS A 71 -5.09 2.23 8.65
N ILE A 72 -5.72 1.05 8.68
CA ILE A 72 -6.61 0.65 9.79
C ILE A 72 -5.91 -0.15 10.89
N HIS A 73 -4.58 -0.24 10.88
CA HIS A 73 -3.78 -0.94 11.89
C HIS A 73 -4.17 -2.42 12.04
N GLU A 74 -4.48 -2.86 13.26
CA GLU A 74 -4.85 -4.25 13.59
C GLU A 74 -6.30 -4.60 13.23
N ASN A 75 -7.09 -3.63 12.76
CA ASN A 75 -8.48 -3.88 12.40
C ASN A 75 -8.59 -4.72 11.12
N ILE A 76 -9.64 -5.55 11.05
CA ILE A 76 -9.89 -6.47 9.95
C ILE A 76 -11.36 -6.36 9.54
N TYR A 77 -11.63 -6.33 8.25
CA TYR A 77 -12.98 -6.43 7.69
C TYR A 77 -13.41 -7.90 7.58
N GLU A 78 -14.70 -8.18 7.76
CA GLU A 78 -15.25 -9.53 7.51
C GLU A 78 -15.17 -9.92 6.03
N ASP A 79 -15.31 -8.94 5.12
CA ASP A 79 -15.15 -9.17 3.69
C ASP A 79 -13.66 -9.34 3.33
N ARG A 80 -13.31 -10.57 2.95
CA ARG A 80 -11.94 -11.03 2.65
C ARG A 80 -11.29 -10.33 1.47
N ARG A 81 -12.09 -9.63 0.65
CA ARG A 81 -11.59 -8.80 -0.45
C ARG A 81 -10.82 -7.57 0.06
N TYR A 82 -11.01 -7.17 1.32
CA TYR A 82 -10.20 -6.14 1.99
C TYR A 82 -8.95 -6.76 2.62
N ILE A 83 -7.83 -6.60 1.93
CA ILE A 83 -6.55 -7.20 2.28
C ILE A 83 -5.71 -6.16 3.03
N ASN A 84 -5.73 -6.23 4.36
CA ASN A 84 -4.93 -5.35 5.20
C ASN A 84 -3.43 -5.76 5.18
N VAL A 85 -2.57 -4.83 4.75
CA VAL A 85 -1.11 -4.96 4.67
C VAL A 85 -0.37 -3.99 5.60
N CYS A 86 -1.03 -3.50 6.65
CA CYS A 86 -0.36 -2.83 7.77
C CYS A 86 0.80 -3.69 8.31
N ALA A 87 1.91 -3.06 8.69
CA ALA A 87 3.15 -3.77 9.04
C ALA A 87 2.94 -4.77 10.19
N GLU A 88 2.12 -4.39 11.18
CA GLU A 88 1.67 -5.21 12.30
C GLU A 88 0.87 -6.46 11.89
N ILE A 89 0.23 -6.45 10.71
CA ILE A 89 -0.54 -7.58 10.16
C ILE A 89 0.33 -8.54 9.32
N ILE A 90 1.44 -8.05 8.76
CA ILE A 90 2.31 -8.78 7.81
C ILE A 90 3.70 -9.08 8.37
N ASP A 91 3.83 -9.14 9.69
CA ASP A 91 5.08 -9.47 10.40
C ASP A 91 6.24 -8.52 10.06
N CYS A 92 5.94 -7.26 9.77
CA CYS A 92 6.89 -6.24 9.30
C CYS A 92 7.70 -6.68 8.07
N LYS A 93 7.12 -7.51 7.20
CA LYS A 93 7.77 -8.04 5.99
C LYS A 93 6.91 -7.75 4.76
N PRO A 94 7.52 -7.35 3.63
CA PRO A 94 6.78 -7.23 2.38
C PRO A 94 6.19 -8.59 1.97
N LYS A 95 5.04 -8.55 1.31
CA LYS A 95 4.34 -9.73 0.80
C LYS A 95 4.17 -9.63 -0.71
N THR A 96 4.36 -10.75 -1.38
CA THR A 96 3.99 -10.93 -2.79
C THR A 96 2.47 -10.97 -2.93
N ILE A 97 1.97 -10.73 -4.14
CA ILE A 97 0.53 -10.81 -4.40
C ILE A 97 0.04 -12.24 -4.21
N GLU A 98 0.84 -13.23 -4.59
CA GLU A 98 0.53 -14.65 -4.48
C GLU A 98 0.36 -15.06 -3.01
N GLU A 99 1.24 -14.60 -2.11
CA GLU A 99 1.09 -14.80 -0.67
C GLU A 99 -0.20 -14.15 -0.13
N LEU A 100 -0.54 -12.95 -0.60
CA LEU A 100 -1.75 -12.24 -0.17
C LEU A 100 -3.01 -12.94 -0.65
N ILE A 101 -3.04 -13.41 -1.91
CA ILE A 101 -4.16 -14.17 -2.47
C ILE A 101 -4.36 -15.47 -1.68
N LEU A 102 -3.27 -16.24 -1.48
CA LEU A 102 -3.33 -17.50 -0.75
C LEU A 102 -3.81 -17.31 0.70
N ARG A 103 -3.31 -16.30 1.41
CA ARG A 103 -3.71 -16.00 2.79
C ARG A 103 -5.20 -15.63 2.91
N ASN A 104 -5.74 -14.95 1.89
CA ASN A 104 -7.11 -14.45 1.91
C ASN A 104 -8.12 -15.39 1.23
N ASN A 105 -7.68 -16.55 0.73
CA ASN A 105 -8.47 -17.50 -0.07
C ASN A 105 -9.23 -16.81 -1.22
N LEU A 106 -8.50 -16.02 -2.01
CA LEU A 106 -9.00 -15.34 -3.21
C LEU A 106 -8.59 -16.05 -4.51
#